data_AF-A0A9P4PHQ9-F1
#
_entry.id   AF-A0A9P4PHQ9-F1
#
_cell.length_a   1.000
_cell.length_b   1.000
_cell.length_c   1.000
_cell.angle_alpha   90.00
_cell.angle_beta   90.00
_cell.angle_gamma   90.00
#
_symmetry.space_group_name_H-M   'P 1'
#
loop_
_entity.id
_entity.type
_entity.pdbx_description
1 polymer ?
#
loop_
_entity_poly.entity_id
_entity_poly.type
_entity_poly.pdbx_seq_one_letter_code
_entity_poly.pdbx_strand_id
1 'polypeptide(L)'
;MVRPQRVRGFDEATGQVYEETQVPVTSMVSAWPDKCNGRRTRPQSYRHRGPGTSSLYDMAMRSCAWHINLFTPDDLQCAEWHFAHRIYHHLQKNQTLTANAWSLFQQAFPGEEELNHTYPIRIPALYGQSTSELPSIQQWLRLLPFSHLSLLNIQSLCLRIGDLITLTNLPNLGVLLMRSAYGEWQQELDDRAMRDWSRAVRERGAFTQLRVVGLHHHAASLQATLKGLSQFPALRICTVEPHAPLASSQAALSQIASAALPFELLSDTTCNDDDDPEGIWSRGNVSGHVKMKMLYELAGRMHPQNHAEDIPGSAVLSVYYGAERNFAYTRYPLWFKRVADVESEHQDGRLPKRSPNDEGGEDKAGGGKKKRRVREGKQKDIGSLLGGFG
;
A
#
# COMPACT_ATOMS: atom_id res chain seq x y z
N MET A 1 3.28 -7.34 22.49
CA MET A 1 4.59 -7.30 23.18
C MET A 1 4.91 -8.70 23.66
N VAL A 2 6.00 -9.29 23.18
CA VAL A 2 6.49 -10.55 23.74
C VAL A 2 7.12 -10.21 25.09
N ARG A 3 6.66 -10.85 26.17
CA ARG A 3 7.23 -10.59 27.50
C ARG A 3 8.65 -11.14 27.53
N PRO A 4 9.65 -10.36 27.98
CA PRO A 4 11.00 -10.88 28.15
C PRO A 4 10.95 -12.07 29.12
N GLN A 5 11.56 -13.18 28.73
CA GLN A 5 11.65 -14.35 29.59
C GLN A 5 12.89 -14.21 30.47
N ARG A 6 12.68 -14.19 31.79
CA ARG A 6 13.76 -14.12 32.77
C ARG A 6 14.06 -15.53 33.24
N VAL A 7 15.29 -15.98 33.02
CA VAL A 7 15.78 -17.26 33.49
C VAL A 7 16.83 -16.99 34.56
N ARG A 8 16.63 -17.50 35.77
CA ARG A 8 17.65 -17.45 36.82
C ARG A 8 18.56 -18.66 36.69
N GLY A 9 19.86 -18.41 36.60
CA GLY A 9 20.89 -19.42 36.57
C GLY A 9 21.79 -19.31 37.79
N PHE A 10 22.40 -20.44 38.15
CA PHE A 10 23.47 -20.51 39.14
C PHE A 10 24.66 -21.20 38.49
N ASP A 11 25.81 -20.54 38.51
CA ASP A 11 27.06 -21.09 38.02
C ASP A 11 27.79 -21.80 39.17
N GLU A 12 27.80 -23.13 39.14
CA GLU A 12 28.39 -23.97 40.20
C GLU A 12 29.91 -23.80 40.33
N ALA A 13 30.61 -23.44 39.24
CA ALA A 13 32.06 -23.28 39.27
C ALA A 13 32.48 -21.96 39.95
N THR A 14 31.67 -20.91 39.83
CA THR A 14 31.97 -19.58 40.37
C THR A 14 31.15 -19.23 41.62
N GLY A 15 30.08 -19.98 41.90
CA GLY A 15 29.13 -19.68 42.96
C GLY A 15 28.26 -18.45 42.68
N GLN A 16 28.25 -17.92 41.45
CA GLN A 16 27.49 -16.73 41.09
C GLN A 16 26.05 -17.07 40.70
N VAL A 17 25.10 -16.28 41.17
CA VAL A 17 23.71 -16.29 40.72
C VAL A 17 23.53 -15.19 39.67
N TYR A 18 22.98 -15.53 38.50
CA TYR A 18 22.70 -14.56 37.44
C TYR A 18 21.24 -14.64 36.97
N GLU A 19 20.75 -13.53 36.41
CA GLU A 19 19.42 -13.44 35.79
C GLU A 19 19.60 -13.11 34.30
N GLU A 20 19.41 -14.12 33.45
CA GLU A 20 19.47 -13.95 32.00
C GLU A 20 18.10 -13.48 31.50
N THR A 21 18.07 -12.33 30.84
CA THR A 21 16.87 -11.83 30.18
C THR A 21 16.93 -12.16 28.70
N GLN A 22 16.18 -13.17 28.29
CA GLN A 22 16.04 -13.54 26.89
C GLN A 22 14.93 -12.70 26.26
N VAL A 23 15.33 -11.82 25.33
CA VAL A 23 14.41 -11.11 24.46
C VAL A 23 14.47 -11.82 23.11
N PRO A 24 13.37 -12.42 22.63
CA PRO A 24 13.39 -13.02 21.30
C PRO A 24 13.65 -11.93 20.28
N VAL A 25 14.81 -12.02 19.62
CA VAL A 25 15.17 -11.10 18.54
C VAL A 25 14.35 -11.51 17.33
N THR A 26 13.32 -10.74 17.04
CA THR A 26 12.71 -10.79 15.70
C THR A 26 13.73 -10.23 14.72
N SER A 27 14.04 -10.98 13.66
CA SER A 27 14.86 -10.50 12.55
C SER A 27 14.43 -9.09 12.16
N MET A 28 15.40 -8.17 12.01
CA MET A 28 15.13 -6.82 11.49
C MET A 28 14.71 -6.84 10.02
N VAL A 29 14.92 -7.97 9.35
CA VAL A 29 14.48 -8.19 7.97
C VAL A 29 13.05 -8.68 7.98
N SER A 30 12.18 -7.97 7.28
CA SER A 30 10.80 -8.38 7.12
C SER A 30 10.71 -9.73 6.39
N ALA A 31 10.06 -10.70 7.03
CA ALA A 31 9.90 -12.04 6.48
C ALA A 31 8.60 -12.20 5.69
N TRP A 32 7.75 -11.16 5.55
CA TRP A 32 6.46 -11.30 4.86
C TRP A 32 6.58 -11.75 3.39
N PRO A 33 7.61 -11.38 2.60
CA PRO A 33 7.71 -11.82 1.21
C PRO A 33 7.88 -13.34 1.06
N ASP A 34 8.38 -14.00 2.10
CA ASP A 34 8.58 -15.46 2.17
C ASP A 34 7.44 -16.19 2.90
N LYS A 35 6.46 -15.45 3.44
CA LYS A 35 5.29 -16.07 4.08
C LYS A 35 4.30 -16.56 3.01
N CYS A 36 3.70 -17.70 3.30
CA CYS A 36 2.61 -18.26 2.52
C CYS A 36 1.47 -18.70 3.45
N ASN A 37 0.24 -18.79 2.93
CA ASN A 37 -0.94 -19.17 3.72
C ASN A 37 -0.99 -20.69 3.96
N GLY A 38 -0.43 -21.47 3.03
CA GLY A 38 -0.40 -22.93 3.08
C GLY A 38 0.72 -23.49 3.93
N ARG A 39 0.59 -24.77 4.30
CA ARG A 39 1.64 -25.49 5.02
C ARG A 39 2.66 -26.04 4.03
N ARG A 40 3.87 -25.48 4.05
CA ARG A 40 5.02 -26.10 3.38
C ARG A 40 5.26 -27.48 4.00
N THR A 41 5.15 -28.53 3.20
CA THR A 41 5.36 -29.89 3.67
C THR A 41 6.82 -30.25 3.48
N ARG A 42 7.54 -30.49 4.59
CA ARG A 42 8.94 -30.95 4.53
C ARG A 42 8.99 -32.26 3.74
N PRO A 43 9.76 -32.33 2.64
CA PRO A 43 9.87 -33.55 1.85
C PRO A 43 10.25 -34.77 2.69
N GLN A 44 11.16 -34.59 3.66
CA GLN A 44 11.61 -35.66 4.57
C GLN A 44 10.54 -36.18 5.52
N SER A 45 9.56 -35.36 5.91
CA SER A 45 8.48 -35.77 6.81
C SER A 45 7.22 -36.22 6.08
N TYR A 46 7.18 -36.12 4.75
CA TYR A 46 6.02 -36.48 3.96
C TYR A 46 5.83 -38.00 3.98
N ARG A 47 4.58 -38.44 4.24
CA ARG A 47 4.19 -39.85 4.14
C ARG A 47 3.07 -39.97 3.12
N HIS A 48 3.28 -40.79 2.10
CA HIS A 48 2.26 -41.13 1.10
C HIS A 48 1.13 -41.90 1.80
N ARG A 49 -0.13 -41.48 1.57
CA ARG A 49 -1.31 -42.09 2.21
C ARG A 49 -1.93 -43.24 1.41
N GLY A 50 -1.56 -43.38 0.13
CA GLY A 50 -2.04 -44.47 -0.72
C GLY A 50 -1.16 -45.74 -0.61
N PRO A 51 -1.58 -46.84 -1.23
CA PRO A 51 -0.75 -48.04 -1.34
C PRO A 51 0.52 -47.74 -2.15
N GLY A 52 1.65 -48.28 -1.71
CA GLY A 52 2.94 -48.11 -2.39
C GLY A 52 3.66 -46.78 -2.12
N THR A 53 4.74 -46.56 -2.86
CA THR A 53 5.55 -45.33 -2.80
C THR A 53 4.90 -44.21 -3.62
N SER A 54 5.19 -42.97 -3.26
CA SER A 54 4.82 -41.80 -4.07
C SER A 54 5.48 -41.90 -5.44
N SER A 55 4.82 -41.40 -6.49
CA SER A 55 5.46 -41.31 -7.81
C SER A 55 6.71 -40.41 -7.75
N LEU A 56 7.70 -40.68 -8.61
CA LEU A 56 8.92 -39.85 -8.73
C LEU A 56 8.55 -38.40 -9.06
N TYR A 57 7.56 -38.22 -9.93
CA TYR A 57 7.02 -36.91 -10.29
C TYR A 57 6.52 -36.13 -9.05
N ASP A 58 5.69 -36.76 -8.22
CA ASP A 58 5.18 -36.13 -7.00
C ASP A 58 6.29 -35.83 -5.98
N MET A 59 7.31 -36.70 -5.90
CA MET A 59 8.49 -36.47 -5.07
C MET A 59 9.29 -35.26 -5.55
N ALA A 60 9.53 -35.16 -6.87
CA ALA A 60 10.22 -34.03 -7.48
C ALA A 60 9.44 -32.72 -7.26
N MET A 61 8.12 -32.71 -7.49
CA MET A 61 7.29 -31.52 -7.28
C MET A 61 7.30 -31.01 -5.84
N ARG A 62 7.24 -31.91 -4.85
CA ARG A 62 7.39 -31.49 -3.44
C ARG A 62 8.77 -30.92 -3.14
N SER A 63 9.82 -31.49 -3.74
CA SER A 63 11.19 -31.00 -3.57
C SER A 63 11.35 -29.60 -4.16
N CYS A 64 10.93 -29.39 -5.42
CA CYS A 64 10.95 -28.09 -6.08
C CYS A 64 10.14 -27.05 -5.29
N ALA A 65 8.93 -27.39 -4.86
CA ALA A 65 8.09 -26.47 -4.08
C ALA A 65 8.69 -26.11 -2.71
N TRP A 66 9.38 -27.06 -2.06
CA TRP A 66 10.05 -26.82 -0.78
C TRP A 66 11.28 -25.91 -0.94
N HIS A 67 12.02 -26.08 -2.04
CA HIS A 67 13.26 -25.36 -2.33
C HIS A 67 13.09 -24.19 -3.31
N ILE A 68 11.85 -23.72 -3.56
CA ILE A 68 11.58 -22.68 -4.56
C ILE A 68 12.37 -21.38 -4.32
N ASN A 69 12.67 -21.05 -3.05
CA ASN A 69 13.46 -19.87 -2.71
C ASN A 69 14.96 -19.99 -3.09
N LEU A 70 15.43 -21.18 -3.48
CA LEU A 70 16.80 -21.41 -3.96
C LEU A 70 16.93 -21.27 -5.48
N PHE A 71 15.79 -21.19 -6.19
CA PHE A 71 15.80 -21.10 -7.64
C PHE A 71 16.11 -19.68 -8.08
N THR A 72 16.85 -19.58 -9.17
CA THR A 72 17.05 -18.36 -9.94
C THR A 72 16.09 -18.33 -11.14
N PRO A 73 15.85 -17.15 -11.75
CA PRO A 73 15.06 -17.08 -12.98
C PRO A 73 15.59 -18.01 -14.08
N ASP A 74 16.91 -18.11 -14.21
CA ASP A 74 17.60 -18.95 -15.19
C ASP A 74 17.30 -20.45 -14.97
N ASP A 75 17.30 -20.91 -13.70
CA ASP A 75 16.96 -22.30 -13.35
C ASP A 75 15.55 -22.68 -13.83
N LEU A 76 14.60 -21.75 -13.70
CA LEU A 76 13.23 -21.94 -14.16
C LEU A 76 13.14 -21.92 -15.69
N GLN A 77 13.84 -21.00 -16.36
CA GLN A 77 13.86 -20.91 -17.82
C GLN A 77 14.45 -22.16 -18.47
N CYS A 78 15.50 -22.76 -17.89
CA CYS A 78 16.07 -24.02 -18.35
C CYS A 78 15.06 -25.18 -18.34
N ALA A 79 14.07 -25.15 -17.44
CA ALA A 79 13.03 -26.16 -17.37
C ALA A 79 11.89 -25.93 -18.39
N GLU A 80 11.88 -24.84 -19.15
CA GLU A 80 10.77 -24.38 -19.98
C GLU A 80 9.47 -24.11 -19.20
N TRP A 81 8.57 -23.30 -19.78
CA TRP A 81 7.31 -22.95 -19.13
C TRP A 81 6.46 -24.18 -18.81
N HIS A 82 6.49 -25.23 -19.64
CA HIS A 82 5.67 -26.43 -19.42
C HIS A 82 5.90 -27.08 -18.04
N PHE A 83 7.15 -27.15 -17.58
CA PHE A 83 7.48 -27.72 -16.27
C PHE A 83 7.38 -26.69 -15.16
N ALA A 84 7.80 -25.45 -15.41
CA ALA A 84 7.67 -24.35 -14.45
C ALA A 84 6.20 -24.09 -14.08
N HIS A 85 5.28 -24.13 -15.05
CA HIS A 85 3.84 -24.04 -14.85
C HIS A 85 3.34 -25.12 -13.88
N ARG A 86 3.80 -26.37 -14.02
CA ARG A 86 3.40 -27.46 -13.10
C ARG A 86 3.85 -27.17 -11.66
N ILE A 87 5.04 -26.60 -11.48
CA ILE A 87 5.54 -26.18 -10.17
C ILE A 87 4.70 -25.01 -9.64
N TYR A 88 4.45 -23.99 -10.47
CA TYR A 88 3.65 -22.82 -10.14
C TYR A 88 2.23 -23.22 -9.69
N HIS A 89 1.54 -24.02 -10.49
CA HIS A 89 0.22 -24.55 -10.19
C HIS A 89 0.23 -25.41 -8.91
N HIS A 90 1.28 -26.20 -8.68
CA HIS A 90 1.45 -26.95 -7.43
C HIS A 90 1.59 -26.02 -6.22
N LEU A 91 2.36 -24.94 -6.35
CA LEU A 91 2.52 -23.92 -5.31
C LEU A 91 1.20 -23.20 -5.01
N GLN A 92 0.44 -22.82 -6.05
CA GLN A 92 -0.87 -22.19 -5.93
C GLN A 92 -1.90 -23.11 -5.26
N LYS A 93 -2.05 -24.34 -5.75
CA LYS A 93 -3.00 -25.34 -5.22
C LYS A 93 -2.77 -25.59 -3.73
N ASN A 94 -1.51 -25.63 -3.30
CA ASN A 94 -1.15 -25.83 -1.89
C ASN A 94 -1.08 -24.52 -1.07
N GLN A 95 -1.37 -23.37 -1.69
CA GLN A 95 -1.26 -22.03 -1.08
C GLN A 95 0.15 -21.72 -0.55
N THR A 96 1.17 -22.33 -1.15
CA THR A 96 2.60 -22.19 -0.76
C THR A 96 3.39 -21.22 -1.65
N LEU A 97 2.73 -20.63 -2.65
CA LEU A 97 3.28 -19.58 -3.51
C LEU A 97 3.50 -18.31 -2.69
N THR A 98 4.77 -17.95 -2.48
CA THR A 98 5.19 -16.71 -1.79
C THR A 98 5.33 -15.55 -2.76
N ALA A 99 5.43 -14.33 -2.24
CA ALA A 99 5.62 -13.14 -3.07
C ALA A 99 6.95 -13.20 -3.83
N ASN A 100 8.03 -13.65 -3.17
CA ASN A 100 9.33 -13.86 -3.82
C ASN A 100 9.25 -14.93 -4.92
N ALA A 101 8.58 -16.06 -4.67
CA ALA A 101 8.40 -17.09 -5.68
C ALA A 101 7.56 -16.59 -6.87
N TRP A 102 6.48 -15.84 -6.61
CA TRP A 102 5.70 -15.25 -7.70
C TRP A 102 6.53 -14.26 -8.54
N SER A 103 7.30 -13.37 -7.89
CA SER A 103 8.22 -12.46 -8.60
C SER A 103 9.27 -13.23 -9.41
N LEU A 104 9.76 -14.35 -8.89
CA LEU A 104 10.69 -15.25 -9.59
C LEU A 104 10.06 -15.83 -10.88
N PHE A 105 8.81 -16.30 -10.84
CA PHE A 105 8.11 -16.78 -12.03
C PHE A 105 7.87 -15.66 -13.05
N GLN A 106 7.47 -14.47 -12.60
CA GLN A 106 7.30 -13.30 -13.47
C GLN A 106 8.60 -12.87 -14.16
N GLN A 107 9.73 -12.99 -13.45
CA GLN A 107 11.05 -12.73 -14.02
C GLN A 107 11.45 -13.77 -15.05
N ALA A 108 11.19 -15.05 -14.77
CA ALA A 108 11.56 -16.15 -15.65
C ALA A 108 10.70 -16.17 -16.93
N PHE A 109 9.41 -15.86 -16.83
CA PHE A 109 8.45 -15.96 -17.93
C PHE A 109 7.57 -14.72 -18.07
N PRO A 110 8.14 -13.56 -18.45
CA PRO A 110 7.36 -12.35 -18.63
C PRO A 110 6.36 -12.52 -19.77
N GLY A 111 5.10 -12.15 -19.55
CA GLY A 111 4.05 -12.15 -20.58
C GLY A 111 3.16 -13.40 -20.60
N GLU A 112 3.47 -14.44 -19.81
CA GLU A 112 2.59 -15.61 -19.70
C GLU A 112 1.22 -15.23 -19.11
N GLU A 113 0.16 -15.56 -19.83
CA GLU A 113 -1.21 -15.16 -19.48
C GLU A 113 -1.61 -15.64 -18.09
N GLU A 114 -1.18 -16.84 -17.70
CA GLU A 114 -1.46 -17.40 -16.38
C GLU A 114 -0.80 -16.61 -15.25
N LEU A 115 0.37 -16.01 -15.50
CA LEU A 115 1.06 -15.15 -14.54
C LEU A 115 0.47 -13.74 -14.50
N ASN A 116 -0.13 -13.28 -15.60
CA ASN A 116 -0.76 -11.96 -15.71
C ASN A 116 -2.06 -11.81 -14.90
N HIS A 117 -2.57 -12.89 -14.30
CA HIS A 117 -3.67 -12.83 -13.34
C HIS A 117 -3.27 -12.05 -12.08
N THR A 118 -4.26 -11.46 -11.41
CA THR A 118 -4.04 -10.71 -10.18
C THR A 118 -3.48 -11.63 -9.08
N TYR A 119 -2.25 -11.38 -8.64
CA TYR A 119 -1.65 -12.13 -7.54
C TYR A 119 -1.95 -11.46 -6.18
N PRO A 120 -2.68 -12.12 -5.27
CA PRO A 120 -3.01 -11.56 -3.97
C PRO A 120 -1.94 -11.89 -2.92
N ILE A 121 -1.34 -10.85 -2.34
CA ILE A 121 -0.45 -10.91 -1.18
C ILE A 121 -1.24 -10.52 0.06
N ARG A 122 -1.12 -11.32 1.13
CA ARG A 122 -1.72 -11.02 2.44
C ARG A 122 -0.62 -10.85 3.48
N ILE A 123 -0.61 -9.70 4.13
CA ILE A 123 0.33 -9.33 5.17
C ILE A 123 -0.50 -9.09 6.43
N PRO A 124 -0.62 -10.10 7.31
CA PRO A 124 -1.42 -9.98 8.51
C PRO A 124 -0.78 -9.01 9.49
N ALA A 125 -1.58 -8.14 10.08
CA ALA A 125 -1.19 -7.28 11.19
C ALA A 125 -2.31 -7.22 12.23
N LEU A 126 -1.98 -6.90 13.48
CA LEU A 126 -3.02 -6.78 14.51
C LEU A 126 -3.78 -5.46 14.34
N TYR A 127 -5.04 -5.49 14.73
CA TYR A 127 -5.90 -4.31 14.74
C TYR A 127 -5.28 -3.14 15.53
N GLY A 128 -5.27 -1.95 14.94
CA GLY A 128 -4.73 -0.74 15.55
C GLY A 128 -3.21 -0.70 15.68
N GLN A 129 -2.49 -1.65 15.05
CA GLN A 129 -1.03 -1.56 14.99
C GLN A 129 -0.57 -0.47 14.04
N SER A 130 0.64 0.03 14.27
CA SER A 130 1.35 0.84 13.31
C SER A 130 1.69 0.04 12.06
N THR A 131 1.85 0.75 10.95
CA THR A 131 2.19 0.26 9.62
C THR A 131 3.67 -0.13 9.46
N SER A 132 4.21 -0.87 10.43
CA SER A 132 5.63 -1.25 10.49
C SER A 132 6.17 -1.96 9.24
N GLU A 133 5.34 -2.68 8.50
CA GLU A 133 5.74 -3.40 7.27
C GLU A 133 5.64 -2.53 6.02
N LEU A 134 4.99 -1.36 6.08
CA LEU A 134 4.78 -0.51 4.91
C LEU A 134 6.07 -0.08 4.20
N PRO A 135 7.16 0.29 4.91
CA PRO A 135 8.44 0.58 4.25
C PRO A 135 9.01 -0.63 3.50
N SER A 136 8.87 -1.84 4.07
CA SER A 136 9.31 -3.08 3.42
C SER A 136 8.46 -3.43 2.21
N ILE A 137 7.13 -3.26 2.29
CA ILE A 137 6.21 -3.38 1.15
C ILE A 137 6.63 -2.41 0.04
N GLN A 138 6.85 -1.14 0.40
CA GLN A 138 7.26 -0.12 -0.57
C GLN A 138 8.59 -0.46 -1.24
N GLN A 139 9.58 -0.91 -0.46
CA GLN A 139 10.88 -1.31 -0.98
C GLN A 139 10.74 -2.50 -1.93
N TRP A 140 10.00 -3.53 -1.53
CA TRP A 140 9.82 -4.74 -2.34
C TRP A 140 9.11 -4.43 -3.67
N LEU A 141 8.01 -3.67 -3.64
CA LEU A 141 7.29 -3.25 -4.85
C LEU A 141 8.18 -2.47 -5.82
N ARG A 142 9.04 -1.59 -5.30
CA ARG A 142 9.98 -0.80 -6.12
C ARG A 142 11.09 -1.62 -6.74
N LEU A 143 11.46 -2.75 -6.13
CA LEU A 143 12.55 -3.61 -6.59
C LEU A 143 12.09 -4.69 -7.58
N LEU A 144 10.80 -4.76 -7.90
CA LEU A 144 10.30 -5.69 -8.92
C LEU A 144 10.89 -5.32 -10.29
N PRO A 145 11.56 -6.26 -10.99
CA PRO A 145 12.29 -5.96 -12.23
C PRO A 145 11.40 -5.95 -13.48
N PHE A 146 10.07 -5.99 -13.31
CA PHE A 146 9.10 -6.02 -14.39
C PHE A 146 8.02 -4.96 -14.18
N SER A 147 7.38 -4.58 -15.28
CA SER A 147 6.23 -3.68 -15.24
C SER A 147 5.05 -4.35 -14.56
N HIS A 148 4.47 -3.68 -13.58
CA HIS A 148 3.36 -4.20 -12.79
C HIS A 148 2.45 -3.06 -12.34
N LEU A 149 1.17 -3.37 -12.12
CA LEU A 149 0.21 -2.48 -11.50
C LEU A 149 -0.03 -2.94 -10.05
N SER A 150 0.17 -2.04 -9.08
CA SER A 150 -0.03 -2.33 -7.67
C SER A 150 -1.41 -1.87 -7.19
N LEU A 151 -2.16 -2.77 -6.55
CA LEU A 151 -3.45 -2.53 -5.90
C LEU A 151 -3.25 -2.73 -4.39
N LEU A 152 -3.21 -1.64 -3.62
CA LEU A 152 -2.90 -1.70 -2.19
C LEU A 152 -4.16 -1.46 -1.35
N ASN A 153 -4.39 -2.36 -0.40
CA ASN A 153 -5.48 -2.27 0.57
C ASN A 153 -4.92 -2.35 1.98
N ILE A 154 -4.92 -1.22 2.69
CA ILE A 154 -4.46 -1.10 4.07
C ILE A 154 -5.66 -1.08 5.01
N GLN A 155 -5.77 -2.06 5.90
CA GLN A 155 -6.97 -2.24 6.71
C GLN A 155 -6.70 -2.28 8.21
N SER A 156 -7.46 -1.47 8.93
CA SER A 156 -7.55 -1.49 10.39
C SER A 156 -6.21 -1.23 11.09
N LEU A 157 -5.36 -0.40 10.47
CA LEU A 157 -4.07 0.02 11.00
C LEU A 157 -4.12 1.51 11.38
N CYS A 158 -3.23 1.89 12.28
CA CYS A 158 -3.01 3.29 12.65
C CYS A 158 -2.08 3.93 11.63
N LEU A 159 -2.66 4.63 10.67
CA LEU A 159 -1.95 5.36 9.63
C LEU A 159 -1.57 6.75 10.12
N ARG A 160 -0.32 7.12 9.88
CA ARG A 160 0.23 8.45 10.17
C ARG A 160 0.54 9.18 8.88
N ILE A 161 0.72 10.50 8.94
CA ILE A 161 1.12 11.28 7.77
C ILE A 161 2.41 10.76 7.13
N GLY A 162 3.40 10.33 7.93
CA GLY A 162 4.65 9.75 7.42
C GLY A 162 4.44 8.50 6.54
N ASP A 163 3.40 7.71 6.85
CA ASP A 163 3.03 6.52 6.08
C ASP A 163 2.42 6.93 4.73
N LEU A 164 1.57 7.97 4.71
CA LEU A 164 1.02 8.54 3.48
C LEU A 164 2.10 9.14 2.58
N ILE A 165 3.11 9.80 3.17
CA ILE A 165 4.28 10.29 2.42
C ILE A 165 5.08 9.12 1.85
N THR A 166 5.21 8.01 2.59
CA THR A 166 5.89 6.78 2.13
C THR A 166 5.19 6.22 0.89
N LEU A 167 3.85 6.19 0.88
CA LEU A 167 3.05 5.75 -0.27
C LEU A 167 3.32 6.55 -1.56
N THR A 168 3.67 7.84 -1.46
CA THR A 168 3.98 8.66 -2.66
C THR A 168 5.19 8.16 -3.45
N ASN A 169 6.02 7.28 -2.88
CA ASN A 169 7.17 6.70 -3.56
C ASN A 169 6.83 5.45 -4.38
N LEU A 170 5.56 5.05 -4.47
CA LEU A 170 5.11 3.90 -5.26
C LEU A 170 4.76 4.36 -6.68
N PRO A 171 5.59 4.09 -7.70
CA PRO A 171 5.40 4.63 -9.04
C PRO A 171 4.17 4.02 -9.75
N ASN A 172 3.89 2.73 -9.52
CA ASN A 172 2.86 1.99 -10.24
C ASN A 172 1.63 1.68 -9.38
N LEU A 173 1.31 2.57 -8.42
CA LEU A 173 0.14 2.38 -7.57
C LEU A 173 -1.12 2.76 -8.35
N GLY A 174 -1.96 1.77 -8.67
CA GLY A 174 -3.20 1.96 -9.43
C GLY A 174 -4.43 2.17 -8.57
N VAL A 175 -4.49 1.46 -7.45
CA VAL A 175 -5.59 1.52 -6.47
C VAL A 175 -5.01 1.60 -5.07
N LEU A 176 -5.55 2.52 -4.26
CA LEU A 176 -5.21 2.65 -2.86
C LEU A 176 -6.48 2.71 -2.02
N LEU A 177 -6.75 1.64 -1.28
CA LEU A 177 -7.84 1.61 -0.30
C LEU A 177 -7.24 1.63 1.09
N MET A 178 -7.67 2.57 1.91
CA MET A 178 -7.21 2.73 3.29
C MET A 178 -8.43 2.75 4.20
N ARG A 179 -8.39 1.91 5.22
CA ARG A 179 -9.38 1.86 6.28
C ARG A 179 -8.66 1.98 7.61
N SER A 180 -8.88 3.08 8.32
CA SER A 180 -8.34 3.24 9.66
C SER A 180 -8.98 2.25 10.64
N ALA A 181 -8.26 1.94 11.72
CA ALA A 181 -8.88 1.33 12.89
C ALA A 181 -9.95 2.29 13.47
N TYR A 182 -11.13 1.74 13.79
CA TYR A 182 -12.22 2.42 14.49
C TYR A 182 -11.99 2.46 16.02
N GLY A 183 -12.52 3.48 16.70
CA GLY A 183 -12.52 3.59 18.17
C GLY A 183 -11.73 4.78 18.70
N GLU A 184 -11.46 4.78 20.02
CA GLU A 184 -10.80 5.89 20.77
C GLU A 184 -9.33 6.16 20.38
N TRP A 185 -8.81 5.48 19.37
CA TRP A 185 -7.48 5.77 18.86
C TRP A 185 -7.49 7.13 18.19
N GLN A 186 -6.59 8.01 18.62
CA GLN A 186 -6.42 9.32 17.98
C GLN A 186 -6.13 9.11 16.49
N GLN A 187 -7.08 9.52 15.66
CA GLN A 187 -6.92 9.48 14.21
C GLN A 187 -6.01 10.64 13.82
N GLU A 188 -4.77 10.33 13.44
CA GLU A 188 -3.80 11.34 13.00
C GLU A 188 -4.08 11.90 11.61
N LEU A 189 -4.98 11.27 10.85
CA LEU A 189 -5.36 11.70 9.50
C LEU A 189 -6.50 12.71 9.55
N ASP A 190 -6.15 13.93 9.96
CA ASP A 190 -6.99 15.12 9.98
C ASP A 190 -6.90 15.93 8.67
N ASP A 191 -7.61 17.06 8.61
CA ASP A 191 -7.61 17.98 7.46
C ASP A 191 -6.20 18.50 7.12
N ARG A 192 -5.37 18.68 8.14
CA ARG A 192 -3.98 19.14 7.96
C ARG A 192 -3.15 18.04 7.31
N ALA A 193 -3.25 16.80 7.78
CA ALA A 193 -2.57 15.66 7.19
C ALA A 193 -2.98 15.45 5.72
N MET A 194 -4.27 15.58 5.40
CA MET A 194 -4.76 15.51 4.01
C MET A 194 -4.18 16.62 3.13
N ARG A 195 -4.10 17.85 3.64
CA ARG A 195 -3.47 18.98 2.94
C ARG A 195 -1.97 18.75 2.74
N ASP A 196 -1.27 18.25 3.75
CA ASP A 196 0.17 18.02 3.68
C ASP A 196 0.49 16.84 2.74
N TRP A 197 -0.35 15.79 2.73
CA TRP A 197 -0.22 14.66 1.80
C TRP A 197 -0.46 15.08 0.35
N SER A 198 -1.55 15.79 0.07
CA SER A 198 -1.86 16.28 -1.28
C SER A 198 -0.80 17.25 -1.81
N ARG A 199 -0.24 18.09 -0.95
CA ARG A 199 0.91 18.94 -1.29
C ARG A 199 2.12 18.09 -1.68
N ALA A 200 2.44 17.05 -0.91
CA ALA A 200 3.56 16.16 -1.21
C ALA A 200 3.36 15.38 -2.52
N VAL A 201 2.14 14.95 -2.82
CA VAL A 201 1.79 14.31 -4.10
C VAL A 201 2.10 15.25 -5.26
N ARG A 202 1.64 16.50 -5.17
CA ARG A 202 1.89 17.52 -6.20
C ARG A 202 3.37 17.85 -6.35
N GLU A 203 4.07 18.09 -5.25
CA GLU A 203 5.50 18.45 -5.26
C GLU A 203 6.38 17.33 -5.82
N ARG A 204 6.00 16.07 -5.61
CA ARG A 204 6.75 14.90 -6.11
C ARG A 204 6.32 14.41 -7.48
N GLY A 205 5.18 14.89 -8.01
CA GLY A 205 4.56 14.29 -9.19
C GLY A 205 4.21 12.82 -8.97
N ALA A 206 3.80 12.46 -7.75
CA ALA A 206 3.47 11.08 -7.41
C ALA A 206 2.11 10.65 -7.98
N PHE A 207 1.83 9.35 -7.92
CA PHE A 207 0.50 8.79 -8.22
C PHE A 207 0.03 9.03 -9.66
N THR A 208 0.95 8.89 -10.62
CA THR A 208 0.69 9.00 -12.06
C THR A 208 -0.18 7.89 -12.62
N GLN A 209 -0.33 6.77 -11.91
CA GLN A 209 -1.21 5.65 -12.28
C GLN A 209 -2.40 5.47 -11.33
N LEU A 210 -2.50 6.25 -10.25
CA LEU A 210 -3.48 6.03 -9.19
C LEU A 210 -4.86 6.53 -9.62
N ARG A 211 -5.70 5.61 -10.09
CA ARG A 211 -7.05 5.91 -10.60
C ARG A 211 -8.13 5.85 -9.53
N VAL A 212 -7.92 5.05 -8.49
CA VAL A 212 -8.91 4.82 -7.42
C VAL A 212 -8.29 5.03 -6.04
N VAL A 213 -8.92 5.88 -5.23
CA VAL A 213 -8.57 6.06 -3.82
C VAL A 213 -9.78 5.88 -2.92
N GLY A 214 -9.68 5.03 -1.90
CA GLY A 214 -10.69 4.87 -0.88
C GLY A 214 -10.17 5.23 0.51
N LEU A 215 -10.85 6.12 1.20
CA LEU A 215 -10.52 6.57 2.55
C LEU A 215 -11.71 6.30 3.48
N HIS A 216 -11.53 5.33 4.39
CA HIS A 216 -12.58 4.90 5.31
C HIS A 216 -12.17 5.10 6.76
N HIS A 217 -13.11 5.61 7.58
CA HIS A 217 -12.92 5.87 9.01
C HIS A 217 -11.78 6.84 9.34
N HIS A 218 -11.61 7.91 8.58
CA HIS A 218 -10.61 8.95 8.87
C HIS A 218 -11.25 10.22 9.45
N ALA A 219 -10.48 11.02 10.20
CA ALA A 219 -10.98 12.20 10.89
C ALA A 219 -11.09 13.42 9.97
N ALA A 220 -10.43 13.37 8.81
CA ALA A 220 -10.51 14.42 7.81
C ALA A 220 -11.95 14.65 7.34
N SER A 221 -12.32 15.92 7.25
CA SER A 221 -13.58 16.37 6.68
C SER A 221 -13.69 15.96 5.21
N LEU A 222 -14.93 15.79 4.74
CA LEU A 222 -15.21 15.43 3.35
C LEU A 222 -14.61 16.49 2.40
N GLN A 223 -14.77 17.77 2.73
CA GLN A 223 -14.25 18.88 1.93
C GLN A 223 -12.72 18.87 1.85
N ALA A 224 -12.01 18.72 2.98
CA ALA A 224 -10.55 18.67 2.98
C ALA A 224 -10.02 17.45 2.23
N THR A 225 -10.70 16.31 2.38
CA THR A 225 -10.38 15.07 1.68
C THR A 225 -10.49 15.23 0.17
N LEU A 226 -11.66 15.65 -0.34
CA LEU A 226 -11.89 15.83 -1.77
C LEU A 226 -10.99 16.92 -2.35
N LYS A 227 -10.77 18.03 -1.62
CA LYS A 227 -9.82 19.08 -2.03
C LYS A 227 -8.38 18.57 -2.11
N GLY A 228 -7.97 17.68 -1.21
CA GLY A 228 -6.66 17.04 -1.27
C GLY A 228 -6.54 16.08 -2.46
N LEU A 229 -7.56 15.24 -2.65
CA LEU A 229 -7.63 14.25 -3.72
C LEU A 229 -7.70 14.89 -5.12
N SER A 230 -8.20 16.13 -5.25
CA SER A 230 -8.13 16.85 -6.53
C SER A 230 -6.69 17.12 -7.01
N GLN A 231 -5.69 17.05 -6.13
CA GLN A 231 -4.29 17.24 -6.52
C GLN A 231 -3.66 15.98 -7.13
N PHE A 232 -4.38 14.85 -7.17
CA PHE A 232 -3.85 13.59 -7.66
C PHE A 232 -4.02 13.55 -9.18
N PRO A 233 -2.95 13.35 -9.96
CA PRO A 233 -2.99 13.60 -11.41
C PRO A 233 -3.87 12.59 -12.15
N ALA A 234 -3.79 11.31 -11.79
CA ALA A 234 -4.51 10.24 -12.48
C ALA A 234 -5.82 9.82 -11.82
N LEU A 235 -6.21 10.45 -10.70
CA LEU A 235 -7.37 10.03 -9.92
C LEU A 235 -8.67 10.29 -10.68
N ARG A 236 -9.51 9.25 -10.79
CA ARG A 236 -10.81 9.30 -11.48
C ARG A 236 -11.98 8.96 -10.57
N ILE A 237 -11.82 7.98 -9.69
CA ILE A 237 -12.83 7.56 -8.73
C ILE A 237 -12.24 7.68 -7.33
N CYS A 238 -13.03 8.20 -6.38
CA CYS A 238 -12.69 8.04 -4.97
C CYS A 238 -13.90 7.65 -4.14
N THR A 239 -13.62 7.02 -3.01
CA THR A 239 -14.64 6.71 -2.01
C THR A 239 -14.23 7.27 -0.66
N VAL A 240 -15.18 7.91 0.03
CA VAL A 240 -14.95 8.54 1.31
C VAL A 240 -16.07 8.15 2.27
N GLU A 241 -15.69 7.64 3.44
CA GLU A 241 -16.62 7.42 4.53
C GLU A 241 -16.58 8.61 5.49
N PRO A 242 -17.63 9.46 5.54
CA PRO A 242 -17.60 10.66 6.37
C PRO A 242 -17.60 10.31 7.87
N HIS A 243 -16.77 11.03 8.65
CA HIS A 243 -16.61 10.80 10.09
C HIS A 243 -17.87 11.08 10.89
N ALA A 244 -18.61 12.14 10.55
CA ALA A 244 -19.96 12.37 11.06
C ALA A 244 -20.98 11.73 10.12
N PRO A 245 -22.05 11.09 10.63
CA PRO A 245 -23.14 10.67 9.77
C PRO A 245 -23.69 11.92 9.09
N LEU A 246 -23.45 12.05 7.79
CA LEU A 246 -24.11 13.06 7.00
C LEU A 246 -25.60 12.72 7.04
N ALA A 247 -26.42 13.66 7.47
CA ALA A 247 -27.86 13.45 7.61
C ALA A 247 -28.52 13.02 6.28
N SER A 248 -27.88 13.33 5.14
CA SER A 248 -28.29 12.88 3.81
C SER A 248 -27.16 13.05 2.78
N SER A 249 -27.26 12.37 1.64
CA SER A 249 -26.45 12.61 0.45
C SER A 249 -26.51 14.06 -0.04
N GLN A 250 -27.66 14.73 0.14
CA GLN A 250 -27.85 16.14 -0.17
C GLN A 250 -26.89 17.06 0.59
N ALA A 251 -26.54 16.72 1.84
CA ALA A 251 -25.56 17.48 2.62
C ALA A 251 -24.13 17.32 2.08
N ALA A 252 -23.79 16.17 1.50
CA ALA A 252 -22.51 15.99 0.80
C ALA A 252 -22.46 16.86 -0.46
N LEU A 253 -23.54 16.84 -1.26
CA LEU A 253 -23.65 17.62 -2.49
C LEU A 253 -23.54 19.13 -2.24
N SER A 254 -24.18 19.65 -1.18
CA SER A 254 -24.08 21.08 -0.84
C SER A 254 -22.67 21.49 -0.43
N GLN A 255 -21.94 20.64 0.30
CA GLN A 255 -20.53 20.88 0.64
C GLN A 255 -19.63 20.89 -0.60
N ILE A 256 -19.87 19.98 -1.55
CA ILE A 256 -19.11 19.92 -2.80
C ILE A 256 -19.37 21.15 -3.67
N ALA A 257 -20.64 21.51 -3.85
CA ALA A 257 -21.05 22.67 -4.64
C ALA A 257 -20.49 23.98 -4.07
N SER A 258 -20.58 24.18 -2.74
CA SER A 258 -20.05 25.38 -2.08
C SER A 258 -18.53 25.49 -2.14
N ALA A 259 -17.82 24.36 -2.23
CA ALA A 259 -16.37 24.31 -2.32
C ALA A 259 -15.84 24.33 -3.77
N ALA A 260 -16.73 24.32 -4.77
CA ALA A 260 -16.38 24.23 -6.19
C ALA A 260 -15.39 23.09 -6.51
N LEU A 261 -15.59 21.92 -5.91
CA LEU A 261 -14.71 20.78 -6.07
C LEU A 261 -14.99 20.03 -7.39
N PRO A 262 -13.97 19.51 -8.09
CA PRO A 262 -14.13 18.85 -9.39
C PRO A 262 -14.65 17.41 -9.29
N PHE A 263 -15.57 17.16 -8.36
CA PHE A 263 -16.12 15.84 -8.07
C PHE A 263 -17.64 15.88 -8.16
N GLU A 264 -18.20 14.82 -8.72
CA GLU A 264 -19.62 14.54 -8.76
C GLU A 264 -19.90 13.29 -7.93
N LEU A 265 -20.95 13.32 -7.13
CA LEU A 265 -21.40 12.15 -6.38
C LEU A 265 -21.97 11.13 -7.37
N LEU A 266 -21.40 9.93 -7.40
CA LEU A 266 -21.98 8.81 -8.11
C LEU A 266 -23.20 8.37 -7.31
N SER A 267 -24.38 8.73 -7.81
CA SER A 267 -25.66 8.32 -7.25
C SER A 267 -26.06 6.98 -7.88
N ASP A 268 -26.89 6.22 -7.16
CA ASP A 268 -27.37 4.86 -7.44
C ASP A 268 -28.30 4.77 -8.69
N THR A 269 -27.92 5.39 -9.80
CA THR A 269 -28.82 5.73 -10.91
C THR A 269 -28.72 4.80 -12.12
N THR A 270 -27.87 3.78 -12.10
CA THR A 270 -27.72 2.86 -13.24
C THR A 270 -27.99 1.41 -12.87
N CYS A 271 -28.95 0.79 -13.55
CA CYS A 271 -29.40 -0.59 -13.33
C CYS A 271 -28.36 -1.70 -13.66
N ASN A 272 -27.14 -1.36 -14.07
CA ASN A 272 -26.09 -2.34 -14.34
C ASN A 272 -25.07 -2.35 -13.21
N ASP A 273 -25.15 -3.36 -12.35
CA ASP A 273 -24.23 -3.57 -11.22
C ASP A 273 -22.74 -3.57 -11.60
N ASP A 274 -22.40 -3.78 -12.88
CA ASP A 274 -21.01 -3.83 -13.39
C ASP A 274 -20.40 -2.43 -13.64
N ASP A 275 -21.22 -1.39 -13.74
CA ASP A 275 -20.78 -0.01 -14.02
C ASP A 275 -20.86 0.91 -12.80
N ASP A 276 -21.43 0.42 -11.70
CA ASP A 276 -21.53 1.14 -10.44
C ASP A 276 -20.43 0.69 -9.46
N PRO A 277 -19.56 1.61 -8.97
CA PRO A 277 -18.52 1.22 -8.01
C PRO A 277 -19.09 0.70 -6.68
N GLU A 278 -20.28 1.14 -6.25
CA GLU A 278 -20.90 0.62 -5.04
C GLU A 278 -21.36 -0.83 -5.22
N GLY A 279 -22.00 -1.14 -6.34
CA GLY A 279 -22.32 -2.50 -6.77
C GLY A 279 -21.09 -3.41 -6.81
N ILE A 280 -19.99 -2.98 -7.47
CA ILE A 280 -18.72 -3.72 -7.49
C ILE A 280 -18.21 -3.98 -6.07
N TRP A 281 -18.20 -2.95 -5.22
CA TRP A 281 -17.66 -3.04 -3.87
C TRP A 281 -18.52 -3.93 -2.96
N SER A 282 -19.84 -3.93 -3.15
CA SER A 282 -20.80 -4.66 -2.33
C SER A 282 -20.97 -6.14 -2.71
N ARG A 283 -20.49 -6.56 -3.89
CA ARG A 283 -20.55 -7.98 -4.34
C ARG A 283 -19.94 -8.96 -3.35
N GLY A 284 -20.74 -9.76 -2.66
CA GLY A 284 -20.24 -10.74 -1.68
C GLY A 284 -19.50 -11.95 -2.29
N ASN A 285 -19.78 -12.26 -3.57
CA ASN A 285 -19.22 -13.41 -4.29
C ASN A 285 -17.83 -13.14 -4.92
N VAL A 286 -17.39 -11.88 -4.94
CA VAL A 286 -16.13 -11.49 -5.57
C VAL A 286 -15.08 -11.21 -4.50
N SER A 287 -13.86 -11.73 -4.70
CA SER A 287 -12.74 -11.47 -3.81
C SER A 287 -12.33 -9.99 -3.89
N GLY A 288 -11.78 -9.43 -2.80
CA GLY A 288 -11.43 -8.01 -2.80
C GLY A 288 -10.47 -7.58 -3.91
N HIS A 289 -9.57 -8.48 -4.37
CA HIS A 289 -8.54 -8.12 -5.35
C HIS A 289 -9.14 -8.01 -6.74
N VAL A 290 -10.12 -8.86 -7.04
CA VAL A 290 -10.94 -8.74 -8.23
C VAL A 290 -11.77 -7.45 -8.15
N LYS A 291 -12.36 -7.11 -6.99
CA LYS A 291 -13.06 -5.81 -6.83
C LYS A 291 -12.16 -4.60 -7.10
N MET A 292 -10.94 -4.58 -6.55
CA MET A 292 -9.99 -3.48 -6.81
C MET A 292 -9.62 -3.40 -8.29
N LYS A 293 -9.41 -4.55 -8.96
CA LYS A 293 -9.14 -4.58 -10.40
C LYS A 293 -10.34 -4.05 -11.20
N MET A 294 -11.56 -4.51 -10.89
CA MET A 294 -12.78 -4.02 -11.53
C MET A 294 -12.98 -2.52 -11.33
N LEU A 295 -12.71 -1.98 -10.13
CA LEU A 295 -12.76 -0.54 -9.87
C LEU A 295 -11.73 0.24 -10.69
N TYR A 296 -10.52 -0.30 -10.83
CA TYR A 296 -9.47 0.30 -11.66
C TYR A 296 -9.88 0.34 -13.14
N GLU A 297 -10.43 -0.75 -13.65
CA GLU A 297 -10.93 -0.87 -15.03
C GLU A 297 -12.11 0.06 -15.26
N LEU A 298 -13.07 0.12 -14.33
CA LEU A 298 -14.18 1.06 -14.35
C LEU A 298 -13.70 2.51 -14.40
N ALA A 299 -12.73 2.87 -13.54
CA ALA A 299 -12.13 4.19 -13.52
C ALA A 299 -11.47 4.56 -14.85
N GLY A 300 -10.85 3.59 -15.54
CA GLY A 300 -10.33 3.76 -16.90
C GLY A 300 -11.43 4.00 -17.93
N ARG A 301 -12.49 3.19 -17.93
CA ARG A 301 -13.63 3.34 -18.85
C ARG A 301 -14.33 4.70 -18.74
N MET A 302 -14.34 5.30 -17.55
CA MET A 302 -14.95 6.61 -17.33
C MET A 302 -14.23 7.78 -18.02
N HIS A 303 -12.96 7.65 -18.41
CA HIS A 303 -12.17 8.71 -19.05
C HIS A 303 -11.24 8.17 -20.15
N PRO A 304 -11.79 7.76 -21.32
CA PRO A 304 -11.03 7.08 -22.35
C PRO A 304 -9.97 7.95 -23.05
N GLN A 305 -10.03 9.28 -22.92
CA GLN A 305 -9.08 10.18 -23.59
C GLN A 305 -7.73 10.25 -22.87
N ASN A 306 -7.67 9.83 -21.60
CA ASN A 306 -6.52 9.99 -20.73
C ASN A 306 -5.94 8.63 -20.27
N HIS A 307 -6.05 7.60 -21.12
CA HIS A 307 -5.30 6.36 -20.92
C HIS A 307 -3.81 6.67 -21.11
N ALA A 308 -3.14 7.08 -20.03
CA ALA A 308 -1.72 6.77 -19.88
C ALA A 308 -1.61 5.28 -20.22
N GLU A 309 -0.92 4.96 -21.31
CA GLU A 309 -0.88 3.65 -21.96
C GLU A 309 -1.00 2.56 -20.90
N ASP A 310 -2.21 1.98 -20.77
CA ASP A 310 -2.43 0.89 -19.83
C ASP A 310 -1.42 -0.17 -20.24
N ILE A 311 -0.42 -0.42 -19.39
CA ILE A 311 0.75 -1.17 -19.78
C ILE A 311 0.26 -2.56 -20.22
N PRO A 312 0.19 -2.85 -21.53
CA PRO A 312 -0.56 -4.00 -22.00
C PRO A 312 0.13 -5.25 -21.47
N GLY A 313 -0.61 -6.11 -20.78
CA GLY A 313 -0.05 -7.31 -20.18
C GLY A 313 0.79 -7.07 -18.91
N SER A 314 0.69 -5.91 -18.25
CA SER A 314 1.37 -5.74 -16.95
C SER A 314 0.79 -6.69 -15.91
N ALA A 315 1.66 -7.32 -15.14
CA ALA A 315 1.27 -8.13 -14.01
C ALA A 315 0.51 -7.28 -12.98
N VAL A 316 -0.66 -7.74 -12.54
CA VAL A 316 -1.44 -7.04 -11.51
C VAL A 316 -1.14 -7.67 -10.15
N LEU A 317 -0.71 -6.84 -9.22
CA LEU A 317 -0.39 -7.26 -7.87
C LEU A 317 -1.36 -6.64 -6.88
N SER A 318 -1.99 -7.46 -6.05
CA SER A 318 -2.89 -6.99 -5.01
C SER A 318 -2.31 -7.25 -3.63
N VAL A 319 -2.00 -6.19 -2.86
CA VAL A 319 -1.45 -6.30 -1.51
C VAL A 319 -2.51 -5.94 -0.49
N TYR A 320 -2.80 -6.87 0.42
CA TYR A 320 -3.61 -6.66 1.62
C TYR A 320 -2.71 -6.55 2.82
N TYR A 321 -2.72 -5.40 3.48
CA TYR A 321 -1.94 -5.18 4.68
C TYR A 321 -2.85 -4.77 5.83
N GLY A 322 -2.99 -5.63 6.84
CA GLY A 322 -3.87 -5.32 7.96
C GLY A 322 -4.51 -6.51 8.64
N ALA A 323 -5.50 -6.21 9.47
CA ALA A 323 -6.35 -7.22 10.09
C ALA A 323 -7.56 -7.51 9.19
N GLU A 324 -7.74 -8.78 8.80
CA GLU A 324 -8.96 -9.27 8.15
C GLU A 324 -10.10 -9.34 9.17
N ARG A 325 -10.66 -8.19 9.53
CA ARG A 325 -11.91 -8.14 10.29
C ARG A 325 -13.02 -7.70 9.36
N ASN A 326 -14.06 -8.51 9.28
CA ASN A 326 -15.34 -8.14 8.69
C ASN A 326 -15.99 -7.09 9.61
N PHE A 327 -15.59 -5.83 9.45
CA PHE A 327 -16.37 -4.74 10.00
C PHE A 327 -17.67 -4.70 9.20
N ALA A 328 -18.77 -5.03 9.86
CA ALA A 328 -20.10 -4.73 9.34
C ALA A 328 -20.09 -3.24 8.96
N TYR A 329 -20.34 -2.95 7.69
CA TYR A 329 -20.45 -1.59 7.20
C TYR A 329 -21.68 -0.97 7.86
N THR A 330 -21.48 -0.28 8.97
CA THR A 330 -22.56 0.48 9.60
C THR A 330 -22.85 1.77 8.84
N ARG A 331 -21.98 2.16 7.91
CA ARG A 331 -22.13 3.32 7.04
C ARG A 331 -21.77 2.96 5.60
N TYR A 332 -22.58 3.48 4.70
CA TYR A 332 -22.36 3.37 3.26
C TYR A 332 -21.31 4.39 2.86
N PRO A 333 -20.20 3.96 2.23
CA PRO A 333 -19.19 4.88 1.77
C PRO A 333 -19.73 5.66 0.54
N LEU A 334 -19.44 6.96 0.46
CA LEU A 334 -19.88 7.77 -0.66
C LEU A 334 -18.87 7.66 -1.80
N TRP A 335 -19.34 7.42 -3.01
CA TRP A 335 -18.51 7.33 -4.22
C TRP A 335 -18.56 8.63 -5.01
N PHE A 336 -17.40 9.09 -5.44
CA PHE A 336 -17.26 10.31 -6.24
C PHE A 336 -16.49 10.00 -7.52
N LYS A 337 -16.98 10.58 -8.62
CA LYS A 337 -16.28 10.62 -9.90
C LYS A 337 -15.70 12.00 -10.10
N ARG A 338 -14.48 12.07 -10.61
CA ARG A 338 -13.88 13.34 -11.04
C ARG A 338 -14.50 13.81 -12.36
N VAL A 339 -14.90 15.08 -12.44
CA VAL A 339 -15.59 15.65 -13.62
C VAL A 339 -14.60 16.37 -14.57
N ALA A 340 -13.55 16.97 -14.02
CA ALA A 340 -12.63 17.81 -14.79
C ALA A 340 -11.37 17.03 -15.22
N ASP A 341 -11.00 17.17 -16.50
CA ASP A 341 -9.69 16.73 -16.98
C ASP A 341 -8.61 17.71 -16.53
N VAL A 342 -7.72 17.18 -15.69
CA VAL A 342 -6.55 17.86 -15.08
C VAL A 342 -5.65 18.54 -16.11
N GLU A 343 -5.66 18.04 -17.35
CA GLU A 343 -4.79 18.54 -18.40
C GLU A 343 -5.03 20.01 -18.74
N SER A 344 -6.28 20.48 -18.61
CA SER A 344 -6.62 21.89 -18.81
C SER A 344 -5.97 22.83 -17.79
N GLU A 345 -5.69 22.37 -16.56
CA GLU A 345 -5.11 23.22 -15.51
C GLU A 345 -3.57 23.16 -15.46
N HIS A 346 -2.94 22.10 -15.97
CA HIS A 346 -1.47 21.95 -15.94
C HIS A 346 -0.77 22.36 -17.25
N GLN A 347 -1.41 22.23 -18.41
CA GLN A 347 -0.79 22.63 -19.69
C GLN A 347 -0.56 24.14 -19.80
N ASP A 348 -1.27 24.96 -19.03
CA ASP A 348 -1.11 26.41 -19.09
C ASP A 348 0.20 26.92 -18.50
N GLY A 349 1.04 26.07 -17.86
CA GLY A 349 2.41 26.40 -17.44
C GLY A 349 2.57 27.59 -16.49
N ARG A 350 1.47 28.25 -16.15
CA ARG A 350 1.39 29.33 -15.18
C ARG A 350 1.29 28.68 -13.83
N LEU A 351 2.45 28.38 -13.24
CA LEU A 351 2.56 28.31 -11.79
C LEU A 351 1.76 29.49 -11.23
N PRO A 352 0.68 29.26 -10.45
CA PRO A 352 -0.16 30.34 -9.97
C PRO A 352 0.74 31.32 -9.23
N LYS A 353 0.97 32.47 -9.88
CA LYS A 353 1.72 33.58 -9.33
C LYS A 353 0.99 33.89 -8.03
N ARG A 354 1.63 33.59 -6.88
CA ARG A 354 1.06 33.80 -5.54
C ARG A 354 0.23 35.08 -5.58
N SER A 355 -1.06 34.97 -5.29
CA SER A 355 -1.93 36.14 -5.33
C SER A 355 -1.33 37.20 -4.40
N PRO A 356 -1.14 38.45 -4.85
CA PRO A 356 -0.56 39.51 -4.01
C PRO A 356 -1.47 39.94 -2.85
N ASN A 357 -2.64 39.32 -2.67
CA ASN A 357 -3.70 39.81 -1.79
C ASN A 357 -3.76 39.14 -0.42
N ASP A 358 -2.68 38.51 0.04
CA ASP A 358 -2.53 38.10 1.45
C ASP A 358 -1.76 39.16 2.27
N GLU A 359 -1.93 40.43 1.89
CA GLU A 359 -1.58 41.60 2.70
C GLU A 359 -2.78 41.98 3.56
N GLY A 360 -2.95 41.26 4.67
CA GLY A 360 -4.04 41.47 5.61
C GLY A 360 -3.59 41.37 7.07
N GLY A 361 -2.95 42.44 7.57
CA GLY A 361 -2.99 42.83 8.99
C GLY A 361 -1.74 42.52 9.83
N GLU A 362 -0.91 43.53 10.09
CA GLU A 362 -1.04 44.38 11.30
C GLU A 362 0.09 45.40 11.35
N ASP A 363 -0.30 46.68 11.35
CA ASP A 363 0.54 47.81 11.68
C ASP A 363 1.11 47.67 13.11
N LYS A 364 2.38 47.30 13.21
CA LYS A 364 3.23 47.69 14.35
C LYS A 364 4.31 48.64 13.86
N ALA A 365 3.96 49.92 13.99
CA ALA A 365 4.90 51.01 13.98
C ALA A 365 6.04 50.76 15.00
N GLY A 366 7.27 50.98 14.55
CA GLY A 366 8.41 51.27 15.42
C GLY A 366 9.19 50.07 15.91
N GLY A 367 10.29 49.72 15.23
CA GLY A 367 11.20 48.71 15.75
C GLY A 367 12.38 48.37 14.85
N GLY A 368 13.28 49.32 14.64
CA GLY A 368 14.71 49.13 14.39
C GLY A 368 15.16 47.95 13.52
N LYS A 369 15.63 48.25 12.31
CA LYS A 369 16.45 47.39 11.46
C LYS A 369 17.71 46.89 12.20
N LYS A 370 17.63 45.79 12.96
CA LYS A 370 18.81 45.02 13.38
C LYS A 370 19.15 44.00 12.29
N LYS A 371 20.03 44.41 11.38
CA LYS A 371 20.83 43.50 10.55
C LYS A 371 21.48 42.47 11.49
N ARG A 372 20.97 41.25 11.51
CA ARG A 372 21.58 40.13 12.24
C ARG A 372 22.84 39.75 11.46
N ARG A 373 23.96 40.33 11.88
CA ARG A 373 25.31 40.00 11.44
C ARG A 373 25.52 38.51 11.74
N VAL A 374 25.48 37.68 10.70
CA VAL A 374 25.88 36.27 10.79
C VAL A 374 27.33 36.28 11.26
N ARG A 375 27.56 35.85 12.50
CA ARG A 375 28.91 35.54 12.96
C ARG A 375 29.36 34.32 12.17
N GLU A 376 30.37 34.49 11.34
CA GLU A 376 31.27 33.44 10.86
C GLU A 376 31.91 32.78 12.09
N GLY A 377 31.15 31.91 12.74
CA GLY A 377 31.63 31.03 13.79
C GLY A 377 32.34 29.87 13.12
N LYS A 378 33.67 29.93 13.15
CA LYS A 378 34.65 28.86 12.89
C LYS A 378 34.00 27.48 12.74
N GLN A 379 33.88 27.04 11.49
CA GLN A 379 33.76 25.64 11.11
C GLN A 379 34.98 24.93 11.71
N LYS A 380 34.82 24.30 12.88
CA LYS A 380 35.83 23.41 13.43
C LYS A 380 35.72 22.10 12.66
N ASP A 381 36.78 21.82 11.92
CA ASP A 381 36.98 20.61 11.15
C ASP A 381 36.93 19.38 12.09
N ILE A 382 35.93 18.52 11.91
CA ILE A 382 35.79 17.28 12.70
C ILE A 382 36.90 16.27 12.32
N GLY A 383 37.58 16.48 11.19
CA GLY A 383 38.72 15.66 10.74
C GLY A 383 39.92 15.68 11.69
N SER A 384 40.07 16.67 12.57
CA SER A 384 41.22 16.76 13.49
C SER A 384 41.03 16.01 14.82
N LEU A 385 39.86 15.41 15.08
CA LEU A 385 39.56 14.70 16.33
C LEU A 385 39.72 13.17 16.24
N LEU A 386 40.02 12.63 15.06
CA LEU A 386 40.19 11.18 14.85
C LEU A 386 41.63 10.75 14.59
N GLY A 387 42.61 11.64 14.80
CA GLY A 387 44.02 11.27 14.77
C GLY A 387 44.48 10.73 16.13
N GLY A 388 44.53 9.40 16.28
CA GLY A 388 45.27 8.77 17.38
C GLY A 388 44.67 7.50 17.99
N PHE A 389 44.51 6.45 17.19
CA PHE A 389 44.57 5.07 17.70
C PHE A 389 45.54 4.30 16.81
N GLY A 390 46.83 4.50 17.10
CA GLY A 390 47.91 3.60 16.75
C GLY A 390 48.35 2.85 18.00
#